data_AF-A0A091BFE6-F1
#
_entry.id   AF-A0A091BFE6-F1
#
_cell.length_a   1.000
_cell.length_b   1.000
_cell.length_c   1.000
_cell.angle_alpha   90.00
_cell.angle_beta   90.00
_cell.angle_gamma   90.00
#
_symmetry.space_group_name_H-M   'P 1'
#
loop_
_entity.id
_entity.type
_entity.pdbx_description
1 polymer ?
#
loop_
_entity_poly.entity_id
_entity_poly.type
_entity_poly.pdbx_seq_one_letter_code
_entity_poly.pdbx_strand_id
1 'polypeptide(L)'
;MSACALALAGALAATGQARAPAAAVARPGDVEQRACLQRAEAALTAEARATLRRITGQERRLLALRGYLRSPDLAGRWTWSAQQVADWRHSPDHARALREIARVQERFATLNPGYRLHVNTEVRSVDTQVLRWNDNRSVARAAAALAPQARRACLGEGAEGFVAWLRGSELAVPPNLAVPGLSPHGQGRAFDFQVFRGERLVAGTDSRRIQADWRDGGWAEKLAEAVRISDAFAGPLVSPDEPWHYDYLPPPP
;
A
#
# COMPACT_ATOMS: atom_id res chain seq x y z
N MET A 1 57.77 3.16 73.77
CA MET A 1 57.90 1.69 73.86
C MET A 1 57.09 1.07 72.72
N SER A 2 57.76 0.31 71.85
CA SER A 2 57.30 -0.78 70.95
C SER A 2 56.03 -0.62 70.10
N ALA A 3 55.86 -1.23 68.92
CA ALA A 3 56.67 -1.81 67.82
C ALA A 3 55.64 -2.56 66.92
N CYS A 4 55.86 -2.60 65.59
CA CYS A 4 55.30 -3.58 64.62
C CYS A 4 53.76 -3.61 64.41
N ALA A 5 53.19 -3.94 63.25
CA ALA A 5 53.66 -4.74 62.10
C ALA A 5 52.98 -4.32 60.78
N LEU A 6 53.65 -4.66 59.67
CA LEU A 6 53.13 -4.68 58.29
C LEU A 6 52.02 -5.74 58.11
N ALA A 7 51.09 -5.48 57.18
CA ALA A 7 50.51 -6.51 56.31
C ALA A 7 50.11 -5.92 54.96
N LEU A 8 50.77 -6.37 53.89
CA LEU A 8 50.31 -6.27 52.50
C LEU A 8 49.19 -7.29 52.26
N ALA A 9 48.12 -6.89 51.56
CA ALA A 9 47.20 -7.82 50.92
C ALA A 9 46.91 -7.33 49.49
N GLY A 10 47.27 -8.16 48.51
CA GLY A 10 47.18 -7.88 47.08
C GLY A 10 45.74 -7.90 46.56
N ALA A 11 45.46 -7.00 45.62
CA ALA A 11 44.21 -6.98 44.87
C ALA A 11 44.32 -7.95 43.67
N LEU A 12 43.49 -8.99 43.69
CA LEU A 12 43.27 -9.90 42.57
C LEU A 12 42.56 -9.18 41.42
N ALA A 13 43.21 -9.11 40.26
CA ALA A 13 42.58 -8.70 39.02
C ALA A 13 41.65 -9.82 38.51
N ALA A 14 40.33 -9.64 38.65
CA ALA A 14 39.34 -10.50 38.01
C ALA A 14 39.22 -10.12 36.53
N THR A 15 39.85 -10.91 35.65
CA THR A 15 39.65 -10.84 34.20
C THR A 15 38.26 -11.41 33.87
N GLY A 16 37.26 -10.53 33.85
CA GLY A 16 35.93 -10.85 33.32
C GLY A 16 36.00 -11.12 31.81
N GLN A 17 36.16 -12.38 31.42
CA GLN A 17 35.96 -12.82 30.05
C GLN A 17 34.47 -12.66 29.70
N ALA A 18 34.14 -11.56 29.02
CA ALA A 18 32.85 -11.40 28.36
C ALA A 18 32.74 -12.47 27.26
N ARG A 19 31.96 -13.52 27.51
CA ARG A 19 31.55 -14.50 26.48
C ARG A 19 30.81 -13.74 25.38
N ALA A 20 31.39 -13.71 24.18
CA ALA A 20 30.68 -13.28 22.98
C ALA A 20 29.40 -14.12 22.81
N PRO A 21 28.26 -13.52 22.44
CA PRO A 21 27.05 -14.28 22.20
C PRO A 21 27.28 -15.24 21.03
N ALA A 22 27.09 -16.54 21.28
CA ALA A 22 27.15 -17.56 20.25
C ALA A 22 26.12 -17.23 19.16
N ALA A 23 26.57 -17.14 17.91
CA ALA A 23 25.69 -16.96 16.76
C ALA A 23 24.67 -18.11 16.72
N ALA A 24 23.39 -17.80 16.87
CA ALA A 24 22.33 -18.79 16.82
C ALA A 24 22.33 -19.46 15.43
N VAL A 25 22.57 -20.77 15.39
CA VAL A 25 22.48 -21.57 14.16
C VAL A 25 21.01 -21.57 13.71
N ALA A 26 20.76 -21.12 12.48
CA ALA A 26 19.41 -21.10 11.90
C ALA A 26 18.85 -22.53 11.83
N ARG A 27 17.58 -22.72 12.16
CA ARG A 27 16.94 -24.05 12.04
C ARG A 27 16.80 -24.39 10.54
N PRO A 28 16.83 -25.67 10.14
CA PRO A 28 16.69 -26.06 8.72
C PRO A 28 15.48 -25.42 8.02
N GLY A 29 14.32 -25.39 8.69
CA GLY A 29 13.12 -24.75 8.15
C GLY A 29 13.22 -23.23 7.96
N ASP A 30 14.13 -22.54 8.65
CA ASP A 30 14.38 -21.11 8.46
C ASP A 30 15.21 -20.85 7.19
N VAL A 31 16.08 -21.81 6.81
CA VAL A 31 16.88 -21.76 5.57
C VAL A 31 15.98 -21.97 4.37
N GLU A 32 15.11 -22.98 4.41
CA GLU A 32 14.13 -23.26 3.35
C GLU A 32 13.18 -22.08 3.14
N GLN A 33 12.63 -21.53 4.23
CA GLN A 33 11.76 -20.37 4.17
C GLN A 33 12.46 -19.13 3.58
N ARG A 34 13.75 -18.94 3.87
CA ARG A 34 14.55 -17.87 3.27
C ARG A 34 14.75 -18.08 1.76
N ALA A 35 15.05 -19.30 1.33
CA ALA A 35 15.22 -19.61 -0.09
C ALA A 35 13.93 -19.37 -0.89
N CYS A 36 12.78 -19.78 -0.35
CA CYS A 36 11.46 -19.51 -0.94
C CYS A 36 11.18 -18.01 -1.10
N LEU A 37 11.43 -17.22 -0.06
CA LEU A 37 11.22 -15.76 -0.11
C LEU A 37 12.19 -15.09 -1.10
N GLN A 38 13.47 -15.48 -1.10
CA GLN A 38 14.46 -14.96 -2.06
C GLN A 38 14.07 -15.27 -3.51
N ARG A 39 13.59 -16.50 -3.78
CA ARG A 39 13.11 -16.89 -5.11
C ARG A 39 11.90 -16.06 -5.54
N ALA A 40 10.96 -15.81 -4.63
CA ALA A 40 9.81 -14.97 -4.90
C ALA A 40 10.20 -13.49 -5.12
N GLU A 41 11.13 -12.94 -4.35
CA GLU A 41 11.63 -11.56 -4.51
C GLU A 41 12.45 -11.34 -5.80
N ALA A 42 13.11 -12.40 -6.30
CA ALA A 42 13.88 -12.34 -7.54
C ALA A 42 13.01 -11.99 -8.77
N ALA A 43 11.71 -12.31 -8.73
CA ALA A 43 10.76 -12.01 -9.81
C ALA A 43 10.27 -10.55 -9.84
N LEU A 44 10.68 -9.71 -8.89
CA LEU A 44 10.19 -8.34 -8.75
C LEU A 44 11.06 -7.30 -9.47
N THR A 45 10.52 -6.10 -9.66
CA THR A 45 11.31 -4.93 -10.08
C THR A 45 12.22 -4.42 -8.95
N ALA A 46 13.16 -3.55 -9.29
CA ALA A 46 14.07 -2.96 -8.29
C ALA A 46 13.32 -2.12 -7.25
N GLU A 47 12.33 -1.35 -7.69
CA GLU A 47 11.47 -0.51 -6.87
C GLU A 47 10.64 -1.35 -5.89
N ALA A 48 10.04 -2.44 -6.37
CA ALA A 48 9.25 -3.33 -5.52
C ALA A 48 10.12 -4.03 -4.47
N ARG A 49 11.32 -4.49 -4.84
CA ARG A 49 12.30 -5.01 -3.86
C ARG A 49 12.71 -3.95 -2.84
N ALA A 50 12.95 -2.71 -3.27
CA ALA A 50 13.31 -1.62 -2.37
C ALA A 50 12.18 -1.29 -1.38
N THR A 51 10.93 -1.27 -1.84
CA THR A 51 9.76 -1.07 -0.99
C THR A 51 9.53 -2.23 -0.02
N LEU A 52 9.69 -3.50 -0.44
CA LEU A 52 9.60 -4.65 0.47
C LEU A 52 10.56 -4.55 1.65
N ARG A 53 11.79 -4.10 1.43
CA ARG A 53 12.79 -3.94 2.50
C ARG A 53 12.36 -2.95 3.59
N ARG A 54 11.49 -2.00 3.25
CA ARG A 54 10.99 -0.95 4.16
C ARG A 54 9.74 -1.36 4.94
N ILE A 55 9.08 -2.45 4.55
CA ILE A 55 7.95 -2.99 5.30
C ILE A 55 8.47 -3.67 6.56
N THR A 56 7.86 -3.43 7.72
CA THR A 56 8.25 -4.03 8.99
C THR A 56 7.54 -5.38 9.20
N GLY A 57 8.27 -6.36 9.74
CA GLY A 57 7.74 -7.71 9.97
C GLY A 57 7.69 -8.58 8.70
N GLN A 58 8.11 -9.84 8.84
CA GLN A 58 8.19 -10.78 7.72
C GLN A 58 6.81 -11.13 7.14
N GLU A 59 5.78 -11.21 7.99
CA GLU A 59 4.42 -11.55 7.57
C GLU A 59 3.81 -10.45 6.68
N ARG A 60 4.01 -9.18 7.04
CA ARG A 60 3.54 -8.04 6.24
C ARG A 60 4.29 -7.96 4.91
N ARG A 61 5.59 -8.27 4.90
CA ARG A 61 6.39 -8.38 3.67
C ARG A 61 5.87 -9.48 2.76
N LEU A 62 5.58 -10.65 3.32
CA LEU A 62 5.00 -11.79 2.60
C LEU A 62 3.67 -11.41 1.95
N LEU A 63 2.80 -10.71 2.69
CA LEU A 63 1.51 -10.25 2.16
C LEU A 63 1.68 -9.24 1.01
N ALA A 64 2.64 -8.31 1.12
CA ALA A 64 2.95 -7.37 0.04
C ALA A 64 3.57 -8.07 -1.18
N LEU A 65 4.51 -9.00 -0.96
CA LEU A 65 5.14 -9.82 -1.99
C LEU A 65 4.10 -10.61 -2.80
N ARG A 66 3.10 -11.20 -2.12
CA ARG A 66 1.95 -11.81 -2.78
C ARG A 66 1.24 -10.83 -3.71
N GLY A 67 0.99 -9.61 -3.25
CA GLY A 67 0.36 -8.57 -4.07
C GLY A 67 1.16 -8.24 -5.32
N TYR A 68 2.47 -8.05 -5.19
CA TYR A 68 3.34 -7.75 -6.33
C TYR A 68 3.38 -8.87 -7.37
N LEU A 69 3.48 -10.13 -6.93
CA LEU A 69 3.51 -11.30 -7.83
C LEU A 69 2.20 -11.51 -8.60
N ARG A 70 1.10 -10.92 -8.13
CA ARG A 70 -0.21 -10.95 -8.78
C ARG A 70 -0.46 -9.76 -9.69
N SER A 71 0.37 -8.72 -9.65
CA SER A 71 0.21 -7.57 -10.53
C SER A 71 0.64 -7.94 -11.96
N PRO A 72 -0.23 -7.81 -12.97
CA PRO A 72 0.13 -8.10 -14.36
C PRO A 72 1.10 -7.06 -14.94
N ASP A 73 1.09 -5.83 -14.41
CA ASP A 73 1.99 -4.74 -14.80
C ASP A 73 2.43 -3.98 -13.54
N LEU A 74 3.48 -4.50 -12.89
CA LEU A 74 4.03 -3.93 -11.68
C LEU A 74 4.75 -2.59 -11.93
N ALA A 75 5.41 -2.45 -13.07
CA ALA A 75 6.22 -1.28 -13.40
C ALA A 75 5.34 -0.09 -13.82
N GLY A 76 4.39 -0.30 -14.74
CA GLY A 76 3.55 0.77 -15.26
C GLY A 76 2.57 1.33 -14.23
N ARG A 77 2.21 0.56 -13.20
CA ARG A 77 1.29 0.96 -12.13
C ARG A 77 1.98 1.45 -10.85
N TRP A 78 3.30 1.51 -10.85
CA TRP A 78 4.05 1.82 -9.64
C TRP A 78 3.72 3.24 -9.12
N THR A 79 3.37 3.34 -7.85
CA THR A 79 3.13 4.62 -7.17
C THR A 79 4.39 5.48 -7.16
N TRP A 80 4.21 6.79 -7.36
CA TRP A 80 5.27 7.78 -7.29
C TRP A 80 5.96 7.91 -5.92
N SER A 81 7.24 8.23 -5.95
CA SER A 81 8.01 8.71 -4.80
C SER A 81 7.50 10.07 -4.29
N ALA A 82 7.88 10.46 -3.08
CA ALA A 82 7.57 11.81 -2.57
C ALA A 82 8.10 12.93 -3.50
N GLN A 83 9.28 12.76 -4.09
CA GLN A 83 9.84 13.73 -5.03
C GLN A 83 8.99 13.84 -6.29
N GLN A 84 8.63 12.72 -6.92
CA GLN A 84 7.77 12.73 -8.11
C GLN A 84 6.39 13.34 -7.83
N VAL A 85 5.83 13.11 -6.63
CA VAL A 85 4.59 13.78 -6.21
C VAL A 85 4.80 15.30 -6.08
N ALA A 86 5.92 15.74 -5.49
CA ALA A 86 6.25 17.14 -5.38
C ALA A 86 6.43 17.79 -6.77
N ASP A 87 7.17 17.14 -7.67
CA ASP A 87 7.39 17.61 -9.04
C ASP A 87 6.06 17.72 -9.80
N TRP A 88 5.21 16.70 -9.70
CA TRP A 88 3.89 16.72 -10.33
C TRP A 88 3.02 17.86 -9.79
N ARG A 89 3.03 18.12 -8.47
CA ARG A 89 2.23 19.22 -7.89
C ARG A 89 2.58 20.60 -8.45
N HIS A 90 3.83 20.78 -8.88
CA HIS A 90 4.30 22.02 -9.51
C HIS A 90 4.19 22.00 -11.04
N SER A 91 3.69 20.91 -11.63
CA SER A 91 3.60 20.76 -13.07
C SER A 91 2.38 21.48 -13.68
N PRO A 92 2.46 21.91 -14.96
CA PRO A 92 1.30 22.41 -15.69
C PRO A 92 0.15 21.38 -15.80
N ASP A 93 0.49 20.08 -15.77
CA ASP A 93 -0.47 18.99 -15.87
C ASP A 93 -1.32 18.86 -14.59
N HIS A 94 -0.72 19.00 -13.41
CA HIS A 94 -1.49 19.07 -12.16
C HIS A 94 -2.44 20.27 -12.15
N ALA A 95 -1.96 21.45 -12.57
CA ALA A 95 -2.82 22.62 -12.68
C ALA A 95 -3.98 22.41 -13.67
N ARG A 96 -3.77 21.63 -14.73
CA ARG A 96 -4.83 21.22 -15.67
C ARG A 96 -5.82 20.27 -15.00
N ALA A 97 -5.35 19.21 -14.34
CA ALA A 97 -6.20 18.28 -13.62
C ALA A 97 -7.13 19.00 -12.63
N LEU A 98 -6.60 19.94 -11.84
CA LEU A 98 -7.42 20.74 -10.91
C LEU A 98 -8.49 21.59 -11.61
N ARG A 99 -8.18 22.18 -12.77
CA ARG A 99 -9.17 22.92 -13.55
C ARG A 99 -10.27 22.00 -14.09
N GLU A 100 -9.92 20.82 -14.59
CA GLU A 100 -10.91 19.86 -15.09
C GLU A 100 -11.80 19.33 -13.96
N ILE A 101 -11.23 19.05 -12.78
CA ILE A 101 -12.01 18.72 -11.57
C ILE A 101 -13.00 19.85 -11.26
N ALA A 102 -12.54 21.09 -11.21
CA ALA A 102 -13.38 22.24 -10.89
C ALA A 102 -14.55 22.39 -11.90
N ARG A 103 -14.29 22.19 -13.20
CA ARG A 103 -15.34 22.20 -14.24
C ARG A 103 -16.41 21.13 -13.97
N VAL A 104 -15.99 19.90 -13.65
CA VAL A 104 -16.92 18.81 -13.31
C VAL A 104 -17.71 19.13 -12.05
N GLN A 105 -17.07 19.68 -11.01
CA GLN A 105 -17.75 20.09 -9.77
C GLN A 105 -18.82 21.15 -10.02
N GLU A 106 -18.51 22.19 -10.81
CA GLU A 106 -19.44 23.26 -11.17
C GLU A 106 -20.64 22.73 -11.98
N ARG A 107 -20.36 21.88 -12.98
CA ARG A 107 -21.41 21.25 -13.78
C ARG A 107 -22.31 20.36 -12.94
N PHE A 108 -21.74 19.55 -12.05
CA PHE A 108 -22.51 18.71 -11.16
C PHE A 108 -23.43 19.54 -10.27
N ALA A 109 -22.94 20.64 -9.68
CA ALA A 109 -23.73 21.52 -8.82
C ALA A 109 -24.87 22.21 -9.59
N THR A 110 -24.63 22.58 -10.86
CA THR A 110 -25.66 23.15 -11.74
C THR A 110 -26.77 22.13 -12.05
N LEU A 111 -26.39 20.88 -12.33
CA LEU A 111 -27.33 19.80 -12.62
C LEU A 111 -28.05 19.28 -11.37
N ASN A 112 -27.48 19.46 -10.19
CA ASN A 112 -27.97 18.91 -8.93
C ASN A 112 -27.99 19.98 -7.82
N PRO A 113 -28.93 20.94 -7.88
CA PRO A 113 -29.00 22.02 -6.90
C PRO A 113 -29.04 21.51 -5.45
N GLY A 114 -28.22 22.13 -4.58
CA GLY A 114 -28.09 21.75 -3.17
C GLY A 114 -27.07 20.63 -2.91
N TYR A 115 -26.44 20.07 -3.94
CA TYR A 115 -25.38 19.06 -3.82
C TYR A 115 -24.05 19.58 -4.36
N ARG A 116 -22.95 19.03 -3.84
CA ARG A 116 -21.59 19.34 -4.29
C ARG A 116 -20.76 18.07 -4.39
N LEU A 117 -19.77 18.11 -5.28
CA LEU A 117 -18.74 17.07 -5.34
C LEU A 117 -17.54 17.48 -4.49
N HIS A 118 -16.98 16.51 -3.78
CA HIS A 118 -15.67 16.61 -3.13
C HIS A 118 -14.72 15.59 -3.77
N VAL A 119 -13.48 16.01 -4.02
CA VAL A 119 -12.41 15.16 -4.55
C VAL A 119 -11.19 15.33 -3.66
N ASN A 120 -10.58 14.21 -3.26
CA ASN A 120 -9.28 14.25 -2.61
C ASN A 120 -8.18 14.24 -3.67
N THR A 121 -7.51 15.38 -3.85
CA THR A 121 -6.45 15.56 -4.86
C THR A 121 -5.05 15.19 -4.33
N GLU A 122 -4.94 14.79 -3.06
CA GLU A 122 -3.67 14.44 -2.45
C GLU A 122 -3.16 13.08 -2.94
N VAL A 123 -2.11 13.10 -3.77
CA VAL A 123 -1.39 11.89 -4.16
C VAL A 123 -0.60 11.35 -2.98
N ARG A 124 -0.86 10.09 -2.63
CA ARG A 124 -0.13 9.37 -1.56
C ARG A 124 1.11 8.70 -2.13
N SER A 125 2.28 9.23 -1.78
CA SER A 125 3.57 8.64 -2.16
C SER A 125 3.73 7.21 -1.66
N VAL A 126 4.62 6.45 -2.30
CA VAL A 126 4.98 5.09 -1.86
C VAL A 126 5.46 5.08 -0.41
N ASP A 127 6.15 6.14 0.03
CA ASP A 127 6.63 6.29 1.41
C ASP A 127 5.47 6.33 2.41
N THR A 128 4.46 7.13 2.10
CA THR A 128 3.25 7.25 2.93
C THR A 128 2.48 5.92 2.95
N GLN A 129 2.42 5.22 1.81
CA GLN A 129 1.78 3.91 1.74
C GLN A 129 2.50 2.87 2.59
N VAL A 130 3.84 2.85 2.61
CA VAL A 130 4.64 1.96 3.47
C VAL A 130 4.39 2.24 4.94
N LEU A 131 4.39 3.52 5.35
CA LEU A 131 4.09 3.89 6.74
C LEU A 131 2.72 3.37 7.17
N ARG A 132 1.67 3.68 6.39
CA ARG A 132 0.31 3.20 6.66
C ARG A 132 0.22 1.68 6.66
N TRP A 133 0.91 1.01 5.75
CA TRP A 133 0.94 -0.45 5.69
C TRP A 133 1.54 -1.07 6.94
N ASN A 134 2.60 -0.49 7.48
CA ASN A 134 3.26 -0.96 8.69
C ASN A 134 2.37 -0.77 9.95
N ASP A 135 1.58 0.31 10.00
CA ASP A 135 0.77 0.64 11.18
C ASP A 135 -0.66 0.07 11.14
N ASN A 136 -1.12 -0.43 9.99
CA ASN A 136 -2.52 -0.83 9.82
C ASN A 136 -2.84 -2.21 10.47
N ARG A 137 -3.90 -2.26 11.29
CA ARG A 137 -4.36 -3.48 11.98
C ARG A 137 -4.97 -4.55 11.05
N SER A 138 -5.68 -4.15 9.98
CA SER A 138 -6.25 -5.11 9.02
C SER A 138 -5.15 -5.84 8.24
N VAL A 139 -4.09 -5.12 7.87
CA VAL A 139 -2.88 -5.67 7.25
C VAL A 139 -2.23 -6.66 8.20
N ALA A 140 -2.09 -6.32 9.48
CA ALA A 140 -1.54 -7.24 10.49
C ALA A 140 -2.31 -8.57 10.56
N ARG A 141 -3.64 -8.49 10.63
CA ARG A 141 -4.51 -9.68 10.69
C ARG A 141 -4.41 -10.54 9.43
N ALA A 142 -4.46 -9.92 8.25
CA ALA A 142 -4.33 -10.63 6.98
C ALA A 142 -2.95 -11.30 6.85
N ALA A 143 -1.89 -10.61 7.24
CA ALA A 143 -0.53 -11.11 7.22
C ALA A 143 -0.34 -12.32 8.14
N ALA A 144 -0.82 -12.22 9.39
CA ALA A 144 -0.76 -13.32 10.36
C ALA A 144 -1.55 -14.56 9.91
N ALA A 145 -2.68 -14.37 9.22
CA ALA A 145 -3.47 -15.48 8.68
C ALA A 145 -2.78 -16.19 7.49
N LEU A 146 -2.02 -15.45 6.67
CA LEU A 146 -1.31 -15.98 5.51
C LEU A 146 -0.02 -16.72 5.90
N ALA A 147 0.72 -16.20 6.89
CA ALA A 147 2.05 -16.69 7.27
C ALA A 147 2.17 -18.20 7.52
N PRO A 148 1.31 -18.86 8.33
CA PRO A 148 1.44 -20.29 8.58
C PRO A 148 1.15 -21.15 7.33
N GLN A 149 0.29 -20.67 6.42
CA GLN A 149 -0.01 -21.35 5.17
C GLN A 149 1.18 -21.26 4.22
N ALA A 150 1.80 -20.08 4.12
CA ALA A 150 3.00 -19.87 3.32
C ALA A 150 4.18 -20.69 3.81
N ARG A 151 4.34 -20.84 5.13
CA ARG A 151 5.37 -21.72 5.69
C ARG A 151 5.16 -23.17 5.28
N ARG A 152 3.92 -23.69 5.37
CA ARG A 152 3.60 -25.06 4.93
C ARG A 152 3.83 -25.25 3.44
N ALA A 153 3.42 -24.29 2.62
CA ALA A 153 3.63 -24.33 1.17
C ALA A 153 5.11 -24.33 0.81
N CYS A 154 5.93 -23.48 1.45
CA CYS A 154 7.37 -23.48 1.19
C CYS A 154 8.04 -24.82 1.55
N LEU A 155 7.67 -25.43 2.68
CA LEU A 155 8.21 -26.72 3.11
C LEU A 155 7.74 -27.89 2.24
N GLY A 156 6.51 -27.84 1.72
CA GLY A 156 5.93 -28.92 0.91
C GLY A 156 6.26 -28.83 -0.58
N GLU A 157 6.20 -27.63 -1.16
CA GLU A 157 6.35 -27.38 -2.61
C GLU A 157 7.79 -26.97 -3.00
N GLY A 158 8.62 -26.61 -2.02
CA GLY A 158 9.94 -26.01 -2.27
C GLY A 158 9.86 -24.61 -2.87
N ALA A 159 11.04 -24.03 -3.18
CA ALA A 159 11.15 -22.63 -3.57
C ALA A 159 10.47 -22.28 -4.92
N GLU A 160 10.41 -23.23 -5.87
CA GLU A 160 9.77 -22.99 -7.17
C GLU A 160 8.25 -23.05 -7.07
N GLY A 161 7.70 -24.12 -6.48
CA GLY A 161 6.26 -24.25 -6.28
C GLY A 161 5.68 -23.19 -5.34
N PHE A 162 6.48 -22.71 -4.37
CA PHE A 162 6.09 -21.63 -3.47
C PHE A 162 5.68 -20.34 -4.20
N VAL A 163 6.33 -19.97 -5.30
CA VAL A 163 5.99 -18.74 -6.05
C VAL A 163 4.62 -18.86 -6.69
N ALA A 164 4.34 -20.01 -7.32
CA ALA A 164 3.04 -20.31 -7.91
C ALA A 164 1.94 -20.35 -6.85
N TRP A 165 2.20 -21.03 -5.73
CA TRP A 165 1.30 -21.07 -4.58
C TRP A 165 1.01 -19.66 -4.04
N LEU A 166 2.05 -18.84 -3.85
CA LEU A 166 1.89 -17.50 -3.29
C LEU A 166 1.03 -16.63 -4.21
N ARG A 167 1.25 -16.71 -5.53
CA ARG A 167 0.41 -16.02 -6.53
C ARG A 167 -1.04 -16.49 -6.49
N GLY A 168 -1.29 -17.80 -6.34
CA GLY A 168 -2.62 -18.40 -6.35
C GLY A 168 -3.39 -18.34 -5.02
N SER A 169 -2.68 -18.17 -3.90
CA SER A 169 -3.27 -18.23 -2.55
C SER A 169 -4.41 -17.23 -2.34
N GLU A 170 -5.46 -17.62 -1.64
CA GLU A 170 -6.56 -16.75 -1.24
C GLU A 170 -6.34 -16.16 0.16
N LEU A 171 -6.94 -14.99 0.42
CA LEU A 171 -6.93 -14.38 1.75
C LEU A 171 -8.28 -14.61 2.41
N ALA A 172 -8.29 -15.30 3.55
CA ALA A 172 -9.48 -15.45 4.37
C ALA A 172 -10.05 -14.10 4.86
N VAL A 173 -9.16 -13.12 5.09
CA VAL A 173 -9.53 -11.74 5.44
C VAL A 173 -8.72 -10.79 4.56
N PRO A 174 -9.34 -10.09 3.58
CA PRO A 174 -8.62 -9.11 2.77
C PRO A 174 -8.28 -7.88 3.62
N PRO A 175 -7.07 -7.30 3.48
CA PRO A 175 -6.74 -6.03 4.11
C PRO A 175 -7.56 -4.90 3.45
N ASN A 176 -7.91 -3.88 4.24
CA ASN A 176 -8.62 -2.69 3.75
C ASN A 176 -7.68 -1.61 3.18
N LEU A 177 -6.45 -1.98 2.84
CA LEU A 177 -5.43 -1.07 2.33
C LEU A 177 -4.74 -1.74 1.14
N ALA A 178 -4.55 -0.98 0.07
CA ALA A 178 -3.78 -1.42 -1.09
C ALA A 178 -2.33 -1.73 -0.69
N VAL A 179 -1.72 -2.67 -1.41
CA VAL A 179 -0.30 -2.98 -1.26
C VAL A 179 0.52 -1.75 -1.67
N PRO A 180 1.55 -1.33 -0.90
CA PRO A 180 2.33 -0.15 -1.21
C PRO A 180 2.91 -0.22 -2.62
N GLY A 181 2.75 0.83 -3.42
CA GLY A 181 3.21 0.81 -4.82
C GLY A 181 2.12 0.43 -5.81
N LEU A 182 1.02 -0.22 -5.39
CA LEU A 182 -0.06 -0.68 -6.25
C LEU A 182 -1.37 0.11 -6.10
N SER A 183 -1.35 1.28 -5.46
CA SER A 183 -2.53 2.15 -5.40
C SER A 183 -2.75 2.86 -6.74
N PRO A 184 -3.93 2.78 -7.37
CA PRO A 184 -4.26 3.52 -8.59
C PRO A 184 -4.06 5.04 -8.47
N HIS A 185 -4.41 5.63 -7.33
CA HIS A 185 -4.16 7.05 -7.04
C HIS A 185 -2.67 7.44 -6.91
N GLY A 186 -1.77 6.46 -6.90
CA GLY A 186 -0.35 6.65 -6.62
C GLY A 186 0.40 7.46 -7.67
N GLN A 187 -0.21 7.71 -8.82
CA GLN A 187 0.37 8.46 -9.93
C GLN A 187 -0.39 9.77 -10.24
N GLY A 188 -1.25 10.26 -9.35
CA GLY A 188 -2.04 11.48 -9.63
C GLY A 188 -2.94 11.38 -10.88
N ARG A 189 -3.19 10.15 -11.34
CA ARG A 189 -3.91 9.82 -12.58
C ARG A 189 -5.29 9.24 -12.32
N ALA A 190 -5.79 9.35 -11.10
CA ALA A 190 -7.10 8.84 -10.72
C ALA A 190 -7.69 9.67 -9.59
N PHE A 191 -8.97 9.99 -9.73
CA PHE A 191 -9.70 10.83 -8.79
C PHE A 191 -11.01 10.17 -8.38
N ASP A 192 -11.26 10.16 -7.08
CA ASP A 192 -12.50 9.69 -6.47
C ASP A 192 -13.41 10.87 -6.15
N PHE A 193 -14.59 10.88 -6.76
CA PHE A 193 -15.61 11.88 -6.50
C PHE A 193 -16.57 11.42 -5.40
N GLN A 194 -16.87 12.30 -4.45
CA GLN A 194 -17.81 12.05 -3.36
C GLN A 194 -18.93 13.07 -3.40
N VAL A 195 -20.16 12.64 -3.14
CA VAL A 195 -21.33 13.52 -3.16
C VAL A 195 -21.66 13.99 -1.75
N PHE A 196 -21.80 15.30 -1.59
CA PHE A 196 -22.19 15.95 -0.34
C PHE A 196 -23.46 16.77 -0.52
N ARG A 197 -24.23 16.88 0.56
CA ARG A 197 -25.31 17.87 0.74
C ARG A 197 -25.04 18.66 2.02
N GLY A 198 -24.59 19.91 1.87
CA GLY A 198 -23.98 20.64 2.99
C GLY A 198 -22.75 19.89 3.51
N GLU A 199 -22.76 19.53 4.80
CA GLU A 199 -21.70 18.74 5.46
C GLU A 199 -21.94 17.23 5.44
N ARG A 200 -23.13 16.79 5.03
CA ARG A 200 -23.48 15.36 5.02
C ARG A 200 -22.91 14.68 3.78
N LEU A 201 -22.13 13.63 3.99
CA LEU A 201 -21.77 12.67 2.93
C LEU A 201 -23.02 11.90 2.50
N VAL A 202 -23.32 11.95 1.21
CA VAL A 202 -24.48 11.30 0.59
C VAL A 202 -24.04 10.03 -0.15
N ALA A 203 -22.93 10.10 -0.89
CA ALA A 203 -22.33 8.95 -1.55
C ALA A 203 -20.80 9.07 -1.48
N GLY A 204 -20.16 8.10 -0.82
CA GLY A 204 -18.71 8.06 -0.58
C GLY A 204 -18.04 6.87 -1.27
N THR A 205 -16.78 6.61 -0.92
CA THR A 205 -15.95 5.56 -1.54
C THR A 205 -16.02 4.20 -0.81
N ASP A 206 -17.14 3.91 -0.13
CA ASP A 206 -17.36 2.62 0.53
C ASP A 206 -18.04 1.64 -0.44
N SER A 207 -17.27 0.65 -0.93
CA SER A 207 -17.77 -0.36 -1.86
C SER A 207 -18.97 -1.14 -1.35
N ARG A 208 -19.14 -1.28 -0.04
CA ARG A 208 -20.31 -1.95 0.55
C ARG A 208 -21.60 -1.15 0.38
N ARG A 209 -21.50 0.13 0.03
CA ARG A 209 -22.62 1.06 -0.15
C ARG A 209 -22.88 1.43 -1.61
N ILE A 210 -22.18 0.81 -2.56
CA ILE A 210 -22.38 1.08 -4.00
C ILE A 210 -23.84 0.95 -4.39
N GLN A 211 -24.48 -0.18 -4.05
CA GLN A 211 -25.87 -0.41 -4.47
C GLN A 211 -26.81 0.67 -3.89
N ALA A 212 -26.79 0.87 -2.58
CA ALA A 212 -27.72 1.75 -1.90
C ALA A 212 -27.49 3.24 -2.21
N ASP A 213 -26.23 3.69 -2.14
CA ASP A 213 -25.92 5.11 -2.30
C ASP A 213 -25.78 5.44 -3.80
N TRP A 214 -24.92 4.73 -4.54
CA TRP A 214 -24.58 5.12 -5.90
C TRP A 214 -25.58 4.70 -6.96
N ARG A 215 -26.10 3.48 -6.89
CA ARG A 215 -27.03 2.93 -7.90
C ARG A 215 -28.48 3.35 -7.61
N ASP A 216 -29.01 2.94 -6.47
CA ASP A 216 -30.40 3.22 -6.10
C ASP A 216 -30.62 4.72 -5.84
N GLY A 217 -29.59 5.42 -5.34
CA GLY A 217 -29.60 6.88 -5.19
C GLY A 217 -29.40 7.66 -6.49
N GLY A 218 -29.06 6.99 -7.60
CA GLY A 218 -28.84 7.59 -8.93
C GLY A 218 -27.62 8.50 -9.03
N TRP A 219 -26.68 8.45 -8.07
CA TRP A 219 -25.51 9.31 -8.05
C TRP A 219 -24.45 8.93 -9.08
N ALA A 220 -24.40 7.64 -9.48
CA ALA A 220 -23.50 7.19 -10.52
C ALA A 220 -23.81 7.87 -11.86
N GLU A 221 -25.08 7.90 -12.27
CA GLU A 221 -25.52 8.50 -13.53
C GLU A 221 -25.34 10.02 -13.50
N LYS A 222 -25.68 10.67 -12.38
CA LYS A 222 -25.51 12.13 -12.19
C LYS A 222 -24.04 12.55 -12.26
N LEU A 223 -23.14 11.77 -11.66
CA LEU A 223 -21.71 12.02 -11.75
C LEU A 223 -21.20 11.81 -13.18
N ALA A 224 -21.56 10.69 -13.81
CA ALA A 224 -21.16 10.40 -15.19
C ALA A 224 -21.63 11.51 -16.15
N GLU A 225 -22.84 12.05 -15.98
CA GLU A 225 -23.33 13.19 -16.74
C GLU A 225 -22.49 14.47 -16.52
N ALA A 226 -22.08 14.74 -15.29
CA ALA A 226 -21.22 15.89 -15.01
C ALA A 226 -19.81 15.72 -15.60
N VAL A 227 -19.25 14.51 -15.57
CA VAL A 227 -17.90 14.22 -16.09
C VAL A 227 -17.83 14.34 -17.62
N ARG A 228 -18.92 14.03 -18.34
CA ARG A 228 -19.00 14.09 -19.82
C ARG A 228 -18.62 15.42 -20.47
N ILE A 229 -18.49 16.51 -19.71
CA ILE A 229 -18.05 17.82 -20.24
C ILE A 229 -16.52 17.92 -20.43
N SER A 230 -15.78 16.92 -19.95
CA SER A 230 -14.33 16.88 -19.96
C SER A 230 -13.85 15.60 -20.63
N ASP A 231 -13.06 15.77 -21.68
CA ASP A 231 -12.35 14.66 -22.33
C ASP A 231 -11.10 14.22 -21.54
N ALA A 232 -10.80 14.88 -20.43
CA ALA A 232 -9.64 14.59 -19.58
C ALA A 232 -9.89 13.46 -18.58
N PHE A 233 -11.09 12.90 -18.52
CA PHE A 233 -11.43 11.81 -17.61
C PHE A 233 -11.97 10.60 -18.36
N ALA A 234 -11.49 9.41 -17.99
CA ALA A 234 -12.02 8.12 -18.43
C ALA A 234 -12.60 7.37 -17.24
N GLY A 235 -13.80 6.83 -17.40
CA GLY A 235 -14.47 6.10 -16.34
C GLY A 235 -16.00 6.11 -16.49
N PRO A 236 -16.73 5.67 -15.45
CA PRO A 236 -16.20 5.21 -14.16
C PRO A 236 -15.43 3.87 -14.26
N LEU A 237 -14.65 3.52 -13.23
CA LEU A 237 -13.99 2.22 -13.14
C LEU A 237 -15.02 1.09 -13.00
N VAL A 238 -14.95 0.10 -13.90
CA VAL A 238 -15.92 -1.01 -13.99
C VAL A 238 -15.50 -2.24 -13.19
N SER A 239 -14.20 -2.47 -13.03
CA SER A 239 -13.68 -3.65 -12.32
C SER A 239 -12.41 -3.31 -11.53
N PRO A 240 -12.49 -3.22 -10.18
CA PRO A 240 -13.70 -3.33 -9.37
C PRO A 240 -14.75 -2.25 -9.72
N ASP A 241 -16.03 -2.52 -9.48
CA ASP A 241 -17.09 -1.53 -9.70
C ASP A 241 -16.91 -0.36 -8.72
N GLU A 242 -16.45 0.78 -9.21
CA GLU A 242 -16.18 1.99 -8.43
C GLU A 242 -16.76 3.19 -9.19
N PRO A 243 -18.09 3.47 -9.05
CA PRO A 243 -18.78 4.50 -9.83
C PRO A 243 -18.27 5.93 -9.57
N TRP A 244 -17.48 6.13 -8.53
CA TRP A 244 -16.83 7.39 -8.17
C TRP A 244 -15.44 7.57 -8.80
N HIS A 245 -14.80 6.50 -9.28
CA HIS A 245 -13.40 6.51 -9.70
C HIS A 245 -13.30 6.84 -11.19
N TYR A 246 -12.54 7.89 -11.52
CA TYR A 246 -12.22 8.25 -12.90
C TYR A 246 -10.72 8.44 -13.05
N ASP A 247 -10.17 7.83 -14.12
CA ASP A 247 -8.78 8.03 -14.52
C ASP A 247 -8.63 9.38 -15.22
N TYR A 248 -7.58 10.11 -14.89
CA TYR A 248 -7.20 11.35 -15.57
C TYR A 248 -6.26 11.04 -16.73
N LEU A 249 -6.66 11.52 -17.90
CA LEU A 249 -5.95 11.39 -19.16
C LEU A 249 -5.17 12.68 -19.42
N PRO A 250 -3.87 12.74 -19.08
CA PRO A 250 -3.06 13.89 -19.45
C PRO A 250 -3.02 14.01 -20.98
N PRO A 251 -2.95 15.23 -21.52
CA PRO A 251 -2.76 15.42 -22.96
C PRO A 251 -1.48 14.71 -23.43
N PRO A 252 -1.43 14.26 -24.70
CA PRO A 252 -0.19 13.72 -25.26
C PRO A 252 0.95 14.76 -25.14
N PRO A 253 2.20 14.29 -24.95
CA PRO A 253 3.37 15.17 -24.82
C PRO A 253 3.64 15.98 -26.09
#